data_AF-A0A7S2E9Q1-F1
#
_entry.id   AF-A0A7S2E9Q1-F1
#
_cell.length_a   1.000
_cell.length_b   1.000
_cell.length_c   1.000
_cell.angle_alpha   90.00
_cell.angle_beta   90.00
_cell.angle_gamma   90.00
#
_symmetry.space_group_name_H-M   'P 1'
#
loop_
_entity.id
_entity.type
_entity.pdbx_description
1 polymer ?
#
loop_
_entity_poly.entity_id
_entity_poly.type
_entity_poly.pdbx_seq_one_letter_code
_entity_poly.pdbx_strand_id
1 'polypeptide(L)'
;MVTASSSREEQETFGDRLATFIGGYNPSMRRSVQTVVLYEANRVLKERYETLRPFQRKIALFDTCNDIIETIDIIPTYLKPEIMFRTVAGKVPLSPDLAWRRMKLIDREIVKTIVPLIKPFMALDKSHDEV
;
A
#
# COMPACT_ATOMS: atom_id res chain seq x y z
N MET A 1 -18.17 35.74 21.62
CA MET A 1 -17.87 34.35 22.00
C MET A 1 -17.66 33.56 20.71
N VAL A 2 -16.43 33.14 20.46
CA VAL A 2 -16.02 32.41 19.26
C VAL A 2 -16.15 30.92 19.56
N THR A 3 -17.13 30.25 18.96
CA THR A 3 -17.12 28.79 18.85
C THR A 3 -16.38 28.43 17.58
N ALA A 4 -15.07 28.27 17.69
CA ALA A 4 -14.25 27.66 16.66
C ALA A 4 -14.56 26.16 16.64
N SER A 5 -15.56 25.76 15.86
CA SER A 5 -15.79 24.37 15.47
C SER A 5 -14.71 23.97 14.46
N SER A 6 -13.47 23.82 14.91
CA SER A 6 -12.44 23.14 14.14
C SER A 6 -12.68 21.63 14.32
N SER A 7 -13.60 21.09 13.53
CA SER A 7 -13.61 19.66 13.23
C SER A 7 -12.32 19.38 12.47
N ARG A 8 -11.28 18.94 13.18
CA ARG A 8 -10.16 18.24 12.57
C ARG A 8 -10.79 17.06 11.84
N GLU A 9 -10.83 17.09 10.52
CA GLU A 9 -11.04 15.89 9.73
C GLU A 9 -10.01 14.87 10.22
N GLU A 10 -10.47 13.82 10.88
CA GLU A 10 -9.61 12.71 11.26
C GLU A 10 -9.00 12.20 9.95
N GLN A 11 -7.68 12.33 9.84
CA GLN A 11 -6.98 12.01 8.61
C GLN A 11 -7.11 10.51 8.38
N GLU A 12 -7.95 10.12 7.43
CA GLU A 12 -8.27 8.71 7.14
C GLU A 12 -6.96 7.92 6.95
N THR A 13 -6.78 6.86 7.75
CA THR A 13 -5.54 6.09 7.70
C THR A 13 -5.47 5.24 6.43
N PHE A 14 -4.29 4.68 6.12
CA PHE A 14 -4.19 3.69 5.06
C PHE A 14 -5.06 2.45 5.34
N GLY A 15 -5.13 2.02 6.61
CA GLY A 15 -5.95 0.89 7.04
C GLY A 15 -7.43 1.14 6.78
N ASP A 16 -7.92 2.34 7.12
CA ASP A 16 -9.32 2.74 6.93
C ASP A 16 -9.70 2.78 5.45
N ARG A 17 -8.86 3.42 4.61
CA ARG A 17 -9.07 3.44 3.16
C ARG A 17 -9.14 2.03 2.58
N LEU A 18 -8.20 1.18 2.96
CA LEU A 18 -8.18 -0.21 2.50
C LEU A 18 -9.45 -0.96 2.93
N ALA A 19 -9.87 -0.77 4.19
CA ALA A 19 -11.09 -1.36 4.73
C ALA A 19 -12.33 -0.95 3.94
N THR A 20 -12.46 0.33 3.59
CA THR A 20 -13.55 0.85 2.75
C THR A 20 -13.61 0.16 1.38
N PHE A 21 -12.48 -0.11 0.75
CA PHE A 21 -12.45 -0.76 -0.56
C PHE A 21 -12.72 -2.26 -0.53
N ILE A 22 -12.30 -2.98 0.52
CA ILE A 22 -12.44 -4.44 0.57
C ILE A 22 -13.66 -4.91 1.36
N GLY A 23 -14.21 -4.08 2.26
CA GLY A 23 -15.34 -4.38 3.14
C GLY A 23 -15.08 -5.45 4.22
N GLY A 24 -14.14 -6.37 3.97
CA GLY A 24 -13.72 -7.45 4.86
C GLY A 24 -12.47 -8.15 4.32
N TYR A 25 -11.61 -8.64 5.20
CA TYR A 25 -10.44 -9.42 4.77
C TYR A 25 -10.82 -10.88 4.49
N ASN A 26 -10.50 -11.36 3.28
CA ASN A 26 -10.56 -12.77 2.91
C ASN A 26 -9.13 -13.28 2.61
N PRO A 27 -8.72 -14.46 3.10
CA PRO A 27 -7.39 -15.03 2.82
C PRO A 27 -7.03 -15.14 1.34
N SER A 28 -8.01 -15.25 0.44
CA SER A 28 -7.77 -15.24 -1.02
C SER A 28 -7.22 -13.89 -1.51
N MET A 29 -7.51 -12.79 -0.80
CA MET A 29 -7.06 -11.42 -1.11
C MET A 29 -5.63 -11.14 -0.65
N ARG A 30 -4.98 -12.08 0.07
CA ARG A 30 -3.63 -11.93 0.63
C ARG A 30 -2.62 -11.37 -0.39
N ARG A 31 -2.68 -11.81 -1.65
CA ARG A 31 -1.82 -11.31 -2.72
C ARG A 31 -2.12 -9.88 -3.12
N SER A 32 -3.40 -9.53 -3.24
CA SER A 32 -3.84 -8.17 -3.53
C SER A 32 -3.42 -7.22 -2.42
N VAL A 33 -3.65 -7.60 -1.15
CA VAL A 33 -3.19 -6.83 0.03
C VAL A 33 -1.67 -6.68 0.02
N GLN A 34 -0.91 -7.77 -0.21
CA GLN A 34 0.55 -7.69 -0.35
C GLN A 34 0.99 -6.70 -1.43
N THR A 35 0.29 -6.64 -2.57
CA THR A 35 0.56 -5.67 -3.64
C THR A 35 0.32 -4.23 -3.19
N VAL A 36 -0.83 -3.95 -2.56
CA VAL A 36 -1.17 -2.59 -2.10
C VAL A 36 -0.21 -2.14 -0.98
N VAL A 37 0.13 -3.03 -0.04
CA VAL A 37 1.12 -2.74 1.02
C VAL A 37 2.49 -2.42 0.43
N LEU A 38 2.97 -3.19 -0.55
CA LEU A 38 4.24 -2.91 -1.23
C LEU A 38 4.23 -1.56 -1.95
N TYR A 39 3.11 -1.21 -2.56
CA TYR A 39 2.93 0.08 -3.22
C TYR A 39 2.93 1.23 -2.20
N GLU A 40 2.19 1.10 -1.11
CA GLU A 40 2.10 2.13 -0.07
C GLU A 40 3.44 2.33 0.65
N ALA A 41 4.13 1.24 1.02
CA ALA A 41 5.47 1.32 1.60
C ALA A 41 6.46 2.05 0.68
N ASN A 42 6.37 1.80 -0.64
CA ASN A 42 7.19 2.49 -1.62
C ASN A 42 6.87 3.98 -1.71
N ARG A 43 5.57 4.34 -1.67
CA ARG A 43 5.10 5.73 -1.69
C ARG A 43 5.65 6.51 -0.49
N VAL A 44 5.57 5.92 0.71
CA VAL A 44 6.03 6.55 1.97
C VAL A 44 7.55 6.72 1.99
N LEU A 45 8.32 5.76 1.48
CA LEU A 45 9.78 5.80 1.52
C LEU A 45 10.42 6.52 0.33
N LYS A 46 9.64 6.88 -0.70
CA LYS A 46 10.17 7.34 -2.00
C LYS A 46 11.19 8.48 -1.87
N GLU A 47 10.86 9.46 -1.03
CA GLU A 47 11.70 10.65 -0.79
C GLU A 47 12.97 10.32 0.00
N ARG A 48 12.96 9.26 0.82
CA ARG A 48 14.10 8.88 1.65
C ARG A 48 15.10 7.98 0.94
N TYR A 49 14.72 7.34 -0.16
CA TYR A 49 15.60 6.40 -0.85
C TYR A 49 16.93 7.00 -1.32
N GLU A 50 16.96 8.29 -1.65
CA GLU A 50 18.19 8.95 -2.08
C GLU A 50 19.27 8.92 -0.99
N THR A 51 18.86 8.98 0.28
CA THR A 51 19.77 8.91 1.44
C THR A 51 20.23 7.50 1.80
N LEU A 52 19.57 6.47 1.25
CA LEU A 52 19.80 5.07 1.59
C LEU A 52 20.62 4.35 0.50
N ARG A 53 21.53 3.47 0.92
CA ARG A 53 22.24 2.56 0.01
C ARG A 53 21.28 1.51 -0.57
N PRO A 54 21.55 0.97 -1.77
CA PRO A 54 20.64 0.03 -2.43
C PRO A 54 20.17 -1.16 -1.57
N PHE A 55 21.05 -1.72 -0.73
CA PHE A 55 20.68 -2.78 0.21
C PHE A 55 19.71 -2.30 1.30
N GLN A 56 19.99 -1.13 1.89
CA GLN A 56 19.15 -0.52 2.94
C GLN A 56 17.75 -0.19 2.41
N ARG A 57 17.62 0.25 1.15
CA ARG A 57 16.31 0.52 0.53
C ARG A 57 15.40 -0.71 0.53
N LYS A 58 15.96 -1.89 0.26
CA LYS A 58 15.20 -3.15 0.20
C LYS A 58 14.72 -3.57 1.58
N ILE A 59 15.59 -3.45 2.58
CA ILE A 59 15.25 -3.73 3.99
C ILE A 59 14.21 -2.75 4.48
N ALA A 60 14.44 -1.44 4.30
CA ALA A 60 13.51 -0.41 4.72
C ALA A 60 12.11 -0.61 4.12
N LEU A 61 12.02 -0.93 2.82
CA LEU A 61 10.76 -1.27 2.18
C LEU A 61 10.09 -2.47 2.84
N PHE A 62 10.84 -3.55 3.08
CA PHE A 62 10.31 -4.77 3.67
C PHE A 62 9.82 -4.55 5.11
N ASP A 63 10.59 -3.86 5.93
CA ASP A 63 10.23 -3.54 7.32
C ASP A 63 9.00 -2.64 7.36
N THR A 64 8.97 -1.60 6.52
CA THR A 64 7.79 -0.71 6.40
C THR A 64 6.54 -1.46 5.96
N CYS A 65 6.67 -2.50 5.13
CA CYS A 65 5.52 -3.34 4.78
C CYS A 65 4.96 -4.07 6.01
N ASN A 66 5.83 -4.63 6.86
CA ASN A 66 5.40 -5.29 8.09
C ASN A 66 4.74 -4.28 9.04
N ASP A 67 5.34 -3.11 9.22
CA ASP A 67 4.78 -2.04 10.06
C ASP A 67 3.38 -1.62 9.57
N ILE A 68 3.21 -1.44 8.25
CA ILE A 68 1.90 -1.13 7.66
C ILE A 68 0.90 -2.26 7.92
N ILE A 69 1.30 -3.53 7.78
CA ILE A 69 0.38 -4.66 7.99
C ILE A 69 -0.10 -4.71 9.45
N GLU A 70 0.78 -4.40 10.40
CA GLU A 70 0.42 -4.38 11.82
C GLU A 70 -0.63 -3.31 12.15
N THR A 71 -0.72 -2.22 11.38
CA THR A 71 -1.74 -1.17 11.59
C THR A 71 -3.08 -1.43 10.89
N ILE A 72 -3.21 -2.50 10.09
CA ILE A 72 -4.46 -2.81 9.38
C ILE A 72 -5.37 -3.66 10.28
N ASP A 73 -6.41 -3.05 10.85
CA ASP A 73 -7.31 -3.72 11.80
C ASP A 73 -8.30 -4.69 11.16
N ILE A 74 -8.64 -4.50 9.89
CA ILE A 74 -9.55 -5.41 9.17
C ILE A 74 -8.95 -6.80 8.91
N ILE A 75 -7.63 -6.95 9.06
CA ILE A 75 -6.92 -8.23 8.92
C ILE A 75 -6.76 -8.84 10.32
N PRO A 76 -7.30 -10.04 10.58
CA PRO A 76 -7.09 -10.72 11.84
C PRO A 76 -5.61 -10.91 12.16
N THR A 77 -5.20 -10.66 13.41
CA THR A 77 -3.79 -10.69 13.85
C THR A 77 -3.07 -11.99 13.49
N TYR A 78 -3.76 -13.13 13.54
CA TYR A 78 -3.18 -14.43 13.20
C TYR A 78 -2.90 -14.61 11.69
N LEU A 79 -3.51 -13.80 10.83
CA LEU A 79 -3.31 -13.81 9.37
C LEU A 79 -2.30 -12.76 8.89
N LYS A 80 -2.00 -11.74 9.71
CA LYS A 80 -1.06 -10.67 9.37
C LYS A 80 0.32 -11.19 8.91
N PRO A 81 0.97 -12.16 9.59
CA PRO A 81 2.25 -12.69 9.14
C PRO A 81 2.20 -13.36 7.75
N GLU A 82 1.04 -13.90 7.38
CA GLU A 82 0.89 -14.63 6.12
C GLU A 82 0.87 -13.71 4.89
N ILE A 83 0.55 -12.42 5.08
CA ILE A 83 0.55 -11.41 4.01
C ILE A 83 1.93 -11.39 3.34
N MET A 84 3.00 -11.41 4.13
CA MET A 84 4.39 -11.35 3.63
C MET A 84 4.98 -12.70 3.24
N PHE A 85 4.17 -13.75 3.07
CA PHE A 85 4.67 -15.01 2.51
C PHE A 85 4.77 -14.99 0.98
N ARG A 86 5.86 -15.57 0.46
CA ARG A 86 6.03 -15.89 -0.95
C ARG A 86 5.03 -16.96 -1.39
N THR A 87 4.80 -18.03 -0.65
CA THR A 87 3.82 -19.08 -1.01
C THR A 87 3.02 -19.46 0.23
N VAL A 88 1.70 -19.70 0.07
CA VAL A 88 0.83 -20.10 1.19
C VAL A 88 1.18 -21.52 1.64
N ALA A 89 1.28 -22.45 0.69
CA ALA A 89 1.54 -23.86 0.98
C ALA A 89 2.89 -24.12 1.67
N GLY A 90 3.94 -23.37 1.30
CA GLY A 90 5.26 -23.54 1.88
C GLY A 90 5.56 -22.61 3.07
N LYS A 91 4.64 -21.68 3.39
CA LYS A 91 4.85 -20.59 4.36
C LYS A 91 6.22 -19.90 4.21
N VAL A 92 6.74 -19.85 2.99
CA VAL A 92 8.08 -19.33 2.72
C VAL A 92 8.00 -17.81 2.79
N PRO A 93 8.77 -17.12 3.65
CA PRO A 93 8.75 -15.66 3.71
C PRO A 93 9.17 -15.02 2.40
N LEU A 94 8.62 -13.83 2.11
CA LEU A 94 9.12 -12.98 1.04
C LEU A 94 10.48 -12.41 1.47
N SER A 95 11.49 -12.48 0.61
CA SER A 95 12.77 -11.83 0.89
C SER A 95 12.71 -10.33 0.54
N PRO A 96 13.50 -9.47 1.20
CA PRO A 96 13.61 -8.04 0.84
C PRO A 96 13.94 -7.81 -0.64
N ASP A 97 14.82 -8.63 -1.21
CA ASP A 97 15.15 -8.58 -2.64
C ASP A 97 13.93 -8.85 -3.53
N LEU A 98 13.12 -9.85 -3.19
CA LEU A 98 11.94 -10.21 -3.96
C LEU A 98 10.82 -9.19 -3.78
N ALA A 99 10.65 -8.65 -2.56
CA ALA A 99 9.74 -7.54 -2.27
C ALA A 99 10.06 -6.32 -3.16
N TRP A 100 11.33 -5.93 -3.22
CA TRP A 100 11.79 -4.84 -4.07
C TRP A 100 11.51 -5.08 -5.55
N ARG A 101 11.80 -6.28 -6.07
CA ARG A 101 11.52 -6.63 -7.47
C ARG A 101 10.03 -6.55 -7.77
N ARG A 102 9.17 -7.07 -6.88
CA ARG A 102 7.72 -7.02 -7.04
C ARG A 102 7.20 -5.60 -7.03
N MET A 103 7.65 -4.77 -6.09
CA MET A 103 7.32 -3.35 -6.06
C MET A 103 7.68 -2.66 -7.38
N LYS A 104 8.86 -2.93 -7.96
CA LYS A 104 9.25 -2.37 -9.26
C LYS A 104 8.40 -2.87 -10.43
N LEU A 105 7.89 -4.09 -10.37
CA LEU A 105 6.93 -4.59 -11.36
C LEU A 105 5.59 -3.87 -11.23
N ILE A 106 5.10 -3.68 -10.00
CA ILE A 106 3.86 -2.95 -9.71
C ILE A 106 3.95 -1.52 -10.27
N ASP A 107 5.03 -0.78 -9.99
CA ASP A 107 5.25 0.58 -10.52
C ASP A 107 5.17 0.60 -12.07
N ARG A 108 5.81 -0.38 -12.73
CA ARG A 108 5.80 -0.49 -14.19
C ARG A 108 4.42 -0.82 -14.74
N GLU A 109 3.68 -1.71 -14.08
CA GLU A 109 2.32 -2.06 -14.47
C GLU A 109 1.40 -0.86 -14.34
N ILE A 110 1.43 -0.14 -13.22
CA ILE A 110 0.63 1.08 -13.01
C ILE A 110 0.88 2.09 -14.14
N VAL A 111 2.15 2.36 -14.47
CA VAL A 111 2.50 3.29 -15.56
C VAL A 111 2.02 2.80 -16.92
N LYS A 112 2.03 1.49 -17.16
CA LYS A 112 1.64 0.90 -18.44
C LYS A 112 0.12 0.79 -18.61
N THR A 113 -0.61 0.45 -17.54
CA THR A 113 -2.03 0.06 -17.63
C THR A 113 -2.97 1.08 -17.02
N ILE A 114 -2.62 1.68 -15.87
CA ILE A 114 -3.52 2.58 -15.13
C ILE A 114 -3.33 4.02 -15.59
N VAL A 115 -2.08 4.51 -15.61
CA VAL A 115 -1.77 5.91 -15.96
C VAL A 115 -2.39 6.35 -17.30
N PRO A 116 -2.34 5.55 -18.39
CA PRO A 116 -2.95 5.96 -19.65
C PRO A 116 -4.47 6.11 -19.59
N LEU A 117 -5.14 5.31 -18.75
CA LEU A 117 -6.59 5.35 -18.57
C LEU A 117 -7.03 6.56 -17.75
N ILE A 118 -6.22 6.98 -16.77
CA ILE A 118 -6.52 8.14 -15.93
C ILE A 118 -6.04 9.46 -16.54
N LYS A 119 -5.06 9.44 -17.44
CA LYS A 119 -4.45 10.66 -18.03
C LYS A 119 -5.47 11.64 -18.63
N PRO A 120 -6.55 11.22 -19.32
CA PRO A 120 -7.57 12.14 -19.80
C PRO A 120 -8.30 12.86 -18.65
N PHE A 121 -8.51 12.17 -17.53
CA PHE A 121 -9.21 12.69 -16.35
C PHE A 121 -8.29 13.51 -15.43
N MET A 122 -6.96 13.30 -15.47
CA MET A 122 -6.01 14.10 -14.67
C MET A 122 -5.83 15.53 -15.19
N ALA A 123 -6.13 15.79 -16.47
CA ALA A 123 -6.02 17.11 -17.09
C ALA A 123 -7.35 17.88 -17.08
N LEU A 124 -8.46 17.20 -16.77
CA LEU A 124 -9.77 17.77 -16.60
C LEU A 124 -9.96 17.97 -15.10
N ASP A 125 -10.04 19.21 -14.64
CA ASP A 125 -10.27 19.59 -13.24
C ASP A 125 -11.72 19.26 -12.80
N LYS A 126 -12.19 18.05 -13.14
CA LYS A 126 -13.54 17.55 -12.96
C LYS A 126 -13.55 16.51 -11.84
N SER A 127 -14.53 16.61 -10.97
CA SER A 127 -14.77 15.67 -9.88
C SER A 127 -15.30 14.32 -10.39
N HIS A 128 -15.27 13.28 -9.54
CA HIS A 128 -15.75 11.94 -9.87
C HIS A 128 -17.22 11.91 -10.32
N ASP A 129 -18.03 12.86 -9.84
CA ASP A 129 -19.45 12.98 -10.17
C ASP A 129 -19.71 13.71 -11.51
N GLU A 130 -18.67 14.31 -12.11
CA GLU A 130 -18.76 15.09 -13.35
C GLU A 130 -18.25 14.34 -14.61
N VAL A 131 -17.93 13.05 -14.45
CA VAL A 131 -17.42 12.15 -15.51
C VAL A 131 -18.45 11.09 -15.85
#